data_AF-A0A1Y5D9Z6-F1
#
_entry.id   AF-A0A1Y5D9Z6-F1
#
_cell.length_a   1.000
_cell.length_b   1.000
_cell.length_c   1.000
_cell.angle_alpha   90.00
_cell.angle_beta   90.00
_cell.angle_gamma   90.00
#
_symmetry.space_group_name_H-M   'P 1'
#
loop_
_entity.id
_entity.type
_entity.pdbx_description
1 polymer ?
#
loop_
_entity_poly.entity_id
_entity_poly.type
_entity_poly.pdbx_seq_one_letter_code
_entity_poly.pdbx_strand_id
1 'polypeptide(L)'
;MIMSDTTTPAYLKDSAQILTQAGFATSQTWYHGTASGLLDAIMEQGLIQSGDKEYNLKAKQTMTTIGSSFKENKDPVFLTQSKELAYYWAVKTCESRNKYFANDEQPLVLAINLPAELNTTINPDVGAAGMLLAGSDDYLEVLSKIYQDNGLVAPQVDPMTADRMEYLAALGMAYSKQNIAADLLEVVKP
;
A
#
# COMPACT_ATOMS: atom_id res chain seq x y z
N MET A 1 20.38 -8.72 12.88
CA MET A 1 19.22 -7.95 13.37
C MET A 1 19.38 -6.52 12.88
N ILE A 2 18.72 -6.19 11.78
CA ILE A 2 18.50 -4.80 11.37
C ILE A 2 17.03 -4.77 10.92
N MET A 3 16.12 -4.68 11.88
CA MET A 3 14.83 -4.10 11.59
C MET A 3 15.12 -2.60 11.55
N SER A 4 15.00 -1.97 10.38
CA SER A 4 14.85 -0.52 10.31
C SER A 4 13.52 -0.21 11.01
N ASP A 5 13.56 -0.02 12.33
CA ASP A 5 12.43 0.39 13.18
C ASP A 5 11.97 1.80 12.76
N THR A 6 11.37 1.89 11.58
CA THR A 6 10.66 3.08 11.16
C THR A 6 9.32 3.05 11.87
N THR A 7 9.32 3.52 13.11
CA THR A 7 8.10 3.66 13.90
C THR A 7 7.11 4.52 13.12
N THR A 8 5.90 4.03 12.90
CA THR A 8 4.83 4.80 12.25
C THR A 8 4.64 6.15 12.97
N PRO A 9 4.71 7.29 12.26
CA PRO A 9 4.44 8.61 12.83
C PRO A 9 3.07 8.67 13.51
N ALA A 10 2.98 9.35 14.66
CA ALA A 10 1.78 9.35 15.49
C ALA A 10 0.50 9.81 14.75
N TYR A 11 0.60 10.82 13.88
CA TYR A 11 -0.53 11.33 13.09
C TYR A 11 -1.05 10.35 12.02
N LEU A 12 -0.25 9.33 11.70
CA LEU A 12 -0.61 8.24 10.77
C LEU A 12 -1.16 7.01 11.51
N LYS A 13 -1.05 6.93 12.84
CA LYS A 13 -1.63 5.84 13.63
C LYS A 13 -3.14 6.05 13.79
N ASP A 14 -3.91 5.43 12.90
CA ASP A 14 -5.38 5.52 12.89
C ASP A 14 -6.09 4.22 13.29
N SER A 15 -5.35 3.14 13.46
CA SER A 15 -5.89 1.82 13.77
C SER A 15 -6.84 1.82 14.97
N ALA A 16 -6.52 2.56 16.05
CA ALA A 16 -7.40 2.69 17.23
C ALA A 16 -8.77 3.32 16.94
N GLN A 17 -8.93 4.01 15.82
CA GLN A 17 -10.19 4.65 15.42
C GLN A 17 -11.00 3.80 14.44
N ILE A 18 -10.33 2.98 13.62
CA ILE A 18 -10.96 2.31 12.47
C ILE A 18 -10.91 0.78 12.53
N LEU A 19 -10.12 0.20 13.43
CA LEU A 19 -9.93 -1.24 13.52
C LEU A 19 -10.77 -1.84 14.65
N THR A 20 -11.48 -2.92 14.31
CA THR A 20 -12.19 -3.76 15.28
C THR A 20 -11.83 -5.23 15.04
N GLN A 21 -12.34 -6.15 15.85
CA GLN A 21 -12.15 -7.59 15.59
C GLN A 21 -12.75 -8.03 14.24
N ALA A 22 -13.73 -7.29 13.71
CA ALA A 22 -14.31 -7.52 12.38
C ALA A 22 -13.43 -6.97 11.23
N GLY A 23 -12.34 -6.27 11.53
CA GLY A 23 -11.45 -5.67 10.55
C GLY A 23 -11.50 -4.14 10.50
N PHE A 24 -10.81 -3.59 9.51
CA PHE A 24 -10.74 -2.16 9.20
C PHE A 24 -12.07 -1.68 8.61
N ALA A 25 -12.64 -0.63 9.20
CA ALA A 25 -13.82 0.05 8.68
C ALA A 25 -13.56 0.66 7.29
N THR A 26 -14.51 0.51 6.38
CA THR A 26 -14.45 1.12 5.05
C THR A 26 -15.15 2.48 5.04
N SER A 27 -14.68 3.37 4.17
CA SER A 27 -15.29 4.69 3.96
C SER A 27 -15.16 5.12 2.49
N GLN A 28 -15.36 6.41 2.20
CA GLN A 28 -15.06 7.02 0.90
C GLN A 28 -13.61 7.56 0.83
N THR A 29 -12.89 7.53 1.95
CA THR A 29 -11.49 7.93 2.04
C THR A 29 -10.61 6.68 2.06
N TRP A 30 -9.63 6.66 1.16
CA TRP A 30 -8.59 5.64 1.06
C TRP A 30 -7.22 6.28 1.21
N TYR A 31 -6.22 5.45 1.44
CA TYR A 31 -4.84 5.89 1.57
C TYR A 31 -3.91 5.12 0.65
N HIS A 32 -2.90 5.83 0.14
CA HIS A 32 -1.85 5.30 -0.70
C HIS A 32 -0.48 5.74 -0.17
N GLY A 33 0.41 4.76 0.04
CA GLY A 33 1.79 5.00 0.43
C GLY A 33 2.69 5.21 -0.77
N THR A 34 3.47 6.28 -0.76
CA THR A 34 4.40 6.62 -1.84
C THR A 34 5.69 7.24 -1.30
N ALA A 35 6.61 7.58 -2.19
CA ALA A 35 7.88 8.22 -1.85
C ALA A 35 7.89 9.69 -2.27
N SER A 36 8.64 10.52 -1.53
CA SER A 36 8.71 11.96 -1.77
C SER A 36 9.16 12.34 -3.18
N GLY A 37 9.99 11.53 -3.83
CA GLY A 37 10.43 11.78 -5.21
C GLY A 37 9.32 11.64 -6.26
N LEU A 38 8.21 10.99 -5.92
CA LEU A 38 7.06 10.79 -6.80
C LEU A 38 5.97 11.86 -6.62
N LEU A 39 6.07 12.70 -5.58
CA LEU A 39 4.98 13.57 -5.18
C LEU A 39 4.56 14.53 -6.30
N ASP A 40 5.49 15.26 -6.91
CA ASP A 40 5.17 16.25 -7.94
C ASP A 40 4.46 15.61 -9.13
N ALA A 41 4.96 14.45 -9.59
CA ALA A 41 4.35 13.71 -10.70
C ALA A 41 2.94 13.21 -10.34
N ILE A 42 2.72 12.73 -9.12
CA ILE A 42 1.41 12.26 -8.65
C ILE A 42 0.43 13.45 -8.52
N MET A 43 0.87 14.59 -8.01
CA MET A 43 0.01 15.77 -7.88
C MET A 43 -0.29 16.44 -9.22
N GLU A 44 0.51 16.19 -10.25
CA GLU A 44 0.24 16.64 -11.62
C GLU A 44 -0.67 15.66 -12.39
N GLN A 45 -0.37 14.37 -12.32
CA GLN A 45 -0.95 13.35 -13.22
C GLN A 45 -2.02 12.48 -12.55
N GLY A 46 -2.11 12.52 -11.22
CA GLY A 46 -2.89 11.59 -10.41
C GLY A 46 -2.15 10.29 -10.12
N LEU A 47 -2.81 9.39 -9.40
CA LEU A 47 -2.32 8.02 -9.23
C LEU A 47 -2.69 7.21 -10.46
N ILE A 48 -1.68 6.77 -11.20
CA ILE A 48 -1.87 6.01 -12.44
C ILE A 48 -1.42 4.56 -12.26
N GLN A 49 -2.04 3.65 -13.01
CA GLN A 49 -1.63 2.25 -13.06
C GLN A 49 -0.15 2.13 -13.47
N SER A 50 0.56 1.18 -12.85
CA SER A 50 2.03 1.02 -12.93
C SER A 50 2.85 2.24 -12.50
N GLY A 51 2.22 3.34 -12.03
CA GLY A 51 2.78 4.51 -11.35
C GLY A 51 4.21 4.92 -11.69
N ASP A 52 5.16 4.32 -10.98
CA ASP A 52 6.58 4.65 -11.00
C ASP A 52 7.29 4.18 -12.28
N LYS A 53 7.10 4.97 -13.35
CA LYS A 53 7.71 4.73 -14.67
C LYS A 53 9.24 4.71 -14.61
N GLU A 54 9.84 5.54 -13.76
CA GLU A 54 11.30 5.63 -13.64
C GLU A 54 11.88 4.34 -13.05
N TYR A 55 11.28 3.87 -11.94
CA TYR A 55 11.65 2.60 -11.33
C TYR A 55 11.44 1.43 -12.28
N ASN A 56 10.28 1.35 -12.94
CA ASN A 56 9.98 0.27 -13.88
C ASN A 56 10.99 0.19 -15.03
N LEU A 57 11.40 1.34 -15.58
CA LEU A 57 12.43 1.41 -16.60
C LEU A 57 13.78 0.90 -16.06
N LYS A 58 14.18 1.35 -14.86
CA LYS A 58 15.47 0.99 -14.27
C LYS A 58 15.53 -0.49 -13.85
N ALA A 59 14.44 -1.04 -13.33
CA ALA A 59 14.31 -2.46 -13.03
C ALA A 59 14.41 -3.30 -14.32
N LYS A 60 13.71 -2.90 -15.39
CA LYS A 60 13.78 -3.54 -16.71
C LYS A 60 15.18 -3.54 -17.29
N GLN A 61 15.88 -2.39 -17.22
CA GLN A 61 17.27 -2.27 -17.66
C GLN A 61 18.19 -3.20 -16.86
N THR A 62 18.06 -3.20 -15.53
CA THR A 62 18.87 -4.04 -14.64
C THR A 62 18.71 -5.53 -14.95
N MET A 63 17.47 -6.01 -15.11
CA MET A 63 17.19 -7.41 -15.47
C MET A 63 17.77 -7.77 -16.83
N THR A 64 17.65 -6.87 -17.81
CA THR A 64 18.24 -7.07 -19.15
C THR A 64 19.76 -7.18 -19.07
N THR A 65 20.42 -6.33 -18.28
CA THR A 65 21.88 -6.34 -18.10
C THR A 65 22.39 -7.65 -17.51
N ILE A 66 21.65 -8.27 -16.59
CA ILE A 66 22.04 -9.57 -15.99
C ILE A 66 21.60 -10.79 -16.81
N GLY A 67 21.09 -10.58 -18.04
CA GLY A 67 20.64 -11.66 -18.93
C GLY A 67 19.32 -12.32 -18.49
N SER A 68 18.55 -11.67 -17.64
CA SER A 68 17.22 -12.12 -17.20
C SER A 68 16.11 -11.44 -18.01
N SER A 69 14.87 -11.91 -17.86
CA SER A 69 13.69 -11.29 -18.45
C SER A 69 12.94 -10.44 -17.42
N PHE A 70 12.44 -9.28 -17.85
CA PHE A 70 11.54 -8.46 -17.06
C PHE A 70 10.13 -8.60 -17.62
N LYS A 71 9.21 -9.12 -16.79
CA LYS A 71 7.79 -9.14 -17.13
C LYS A 71 7.15 -7.84 -16.67
N GLU A 72 6.79 -7.01 -17.62
CA GLU A 72 6.05 -5.78 -17.35
C GLU A 72 4.61 -6.15 -16.95
N ASN A 73 4.25 -5.87 -15.71
CA ASN A 73 2.89 -6.07 -15.20
C ASN A 73 2.17 -4.73 -15.19
N LYS A 74 0.89 -4.77 -15.58
CA LYS A 74 0.01 -3.61 -15.45
C LYS A 74 -0.59 -3.61 -14.05
N ASP A 75 0.15 -3.05 -13.10
CA ASP A 75 -0.26 -3.02 -11.71
C ASP A 75 -1.38 -2.00 -11.48
N PRO A 76 -2.38 -2.33 -10.65
CA PRO A 76 -3.43 -1.39 -10.29
C PRO A 76 -2.91 -0.27 -9.38
N VAL A 77 -3.76 0.69 -9.05
CA VAL A 77 -3.50 1.63 -7.96
C VAL A 77 -3.87 0.95 -6.65
N PHE A 78 -2.88 0.58 -5.84
CA PHE A 78 -3.09 -0.05 -4.54
C PHE A 78 -3.55 0.96 -3.49
N LEU A 79 -4.50 0.55 -2.65
CA LEU A 79 -5.20 1.36 -1.68
C LEU A 79 -5.39 0.59 -0.38
N THR A 80 -5.57 1.31 0.71
CA THR A 80 -5.96 0.75 2.01
C THR A 80 -6.84 1.73 2.78
N GLN A 81 -7.62 1.23 3.73
CA GLN A 81 -8.46 2.04 4.62
C GLN A 81 -7.64 2.75 5.71
N SER A 82 -6.40 2.30 5.96
CA SER A 82 -5.57 2.77 7.08
C SER A 82 -4.37 3.58 6.62
N LYS A 83 -4.17 4.75 7.23
CA LYS A 83 -2.95 5.56 7.09
C LYS A 83 -1.71 4.78 7.55
N GLU A 84 -1.84 4.00 8.61
CA GLU A 84 -0.75 3.20 9.18
C GLU A 84 -0.32 2.10 8.21
N LEU A 85 -1.25 1.39 7.58
CA LEU A 85 -0.94 0.41 6.53
C LEU A 85 -0.40 1.09 5.27
N ALA A 86 -0.92 2.26 4.88
CA ALA A 86 -0.39 3.01 3.75
C ALA A 86 1.06 3.45 4.01
N TYR A 87 1.39 3.83 5.24
CA TYR A 87 2.75 4.20 5.62
C TYR A 87 3.74 3.02 5.49
N TYR A 88 3.33 1.79 5.84
CA TYR A 88 4.16 0.60 5.59
C TYR A 88 4.55 0.51 4.10
N TRP A 89 3.58 0.66 3.19
CA TRP A 89 3.85 0.63 1.76
C TRP A 89 4.68 1.82 1.30
N ALA A 90 4.52 3.00 1.90
CA ALA A 90 5.36 4.16 1.65
C ALA A 90 6.83 3.88 1.99
N VAL A 91 7.10 3.23 3.13
CA VAL A 91 8.44 2.81 3.54
C VAL A 91 9.02 1.83 2.52
N LYS A 92 8.26 0.79 2.12
CA LYS A 92 8.73 -0.19 1.13
C LYS A 92 9.02 0.45 -0.24
N THR A 93 8.18 1.40 -0.68
CA THR A 93 8.43 2.18 -1.89
C THR A 93 9.71 3.01 -1.80
N CYS A 94 9.93 3.70 -0.68
CA CYS A 94 11.15 4.48 -0.45
C CYS A 94 12.40 3.60 -0.40
N GLU A 95 12.36 2.49 0.35
CA GLU A 95 13.47 1.53 0.43
C GLU A 95 13.85 1.01 -0.97
N SER A 96 12.86 0.72 -1.80
CA SER A 96 13.09 0.29 -3.17
C SER A 96 13.72 1.39 -4.02
N ARG A 97 13.13 2.59 -4.03
CA ARG A 97 13.63 3.73 -4.82
C ARG A 97 15.03 4.16 -4.37
N ASN A 98 15.29 4.25 -3.07
CA ASN A 98 16.59 4.66 -2.54
C ASN A 98 17.70 3.66 -2.90
N LYS A 99 17.40 2.35 -3.02
CA LYS A 99 18.35 1.34 -3.54
C LYS A 99 18.73 1.58 -5.00
N TYR A 100 17.79 1.98 -5.85
CA TYR A 100 18.03 2.16 -7.27
C TYR A 100 18.57 3.55 -7.63
N PHE A 101 18.12 4.59 -6.96
CA PHE A 101 18.41 5.98 -7.32
C PHE A 101 19.46 6.63 -6.41
N ALA A 102 19.86 5.99 -5.31
CA ALA A 102 20.76 6.56 -4.31
C ALA A 102 20.27 7.93 -3.79
N ASN A 103 18.95 8.07 -3.71
CA ASN A 103 18.25 9.22 -3.13
C ASN A 103 17.97 8.98 -1.65
N ASP A 104 17.60 10.04 -0.94
CA ASP A 104 17.10 10.01 0.44
C ASP A 104 15.61 10.34 0.47
N GLU A 105 14.82 9.59 -0.32
CA GLU A 105 13.38 9.80 -0.40
C GLU A 105 12.71 9.40 0.92
N GLN A 106 11.74 10.21 1.32
CA GLN A 106 11.00 10.03 2.57
C GLN A 106 9.61 9.45 2.29
N PRO A 107 9.11 8.55 3.17
CA PRO A 107 7.78 7.97 3.03
C PRO A 107 6.69 9.02 3.20
N LEU A 108 5.73 9.02 2.26
CA LEU A 108 4.56 9.90 2.28
C LEU A 108 3.27 9.09 2.15
N VAL A 109 2.22 9.57 2.80
CA VAL A 109 0.87 9.01 2.68
C VAL A 109 -0.04 10.04 2.02
N LEU A 110 -0.76 9.60 0.99
CA LEU A 110 -1.80 10.37 0.32
C LEU A 110 -3.17 9.89 0.80
N ALA A 111 -4.03 10.83 1.18
CA ALA A 111 -5.46 10.60 1.33
C ALA A 111 -6.15 10.75 -0.03
N ILE A 112 -7.14 9.92 -0.27
CA ILE A 112 -7.86 9.82 -1.53
C ILE A 112 -9.35 9.85 -1.21
N ASN A 113 -10.00 10.97 -1.51
CA ASN A 113 -11.41 11.16 -1.22
C ASN A 113 -12.23 10.85 -2.47
N LEU A 114 -12.77 9.64 -2.55
CA LEU A 114 -13.52 9.19 -3.71
C LEU A 114 -15.00 9.58 -3.61
N PRO A 115 -15.59 10.20 -4.66
CA PRO A 115 -17.03 10.29 -4.79
C PRO A 115 -17.67 8.90 -4.73
N ALA A 116 -18.90 8.81 -4.21
CA ALA A 116 -19.62 7.55 -4.03
C ALA A 116 -19.60 6.65 -5.27
N GLU A 117 -19.77 7.23 -6.46
CA GLU A 117 -19.74 6.50 -7.73
C GLU A 117 -18.39 5.80 -7.97
N LEU A 118 -17.27 6.51 -7.79
CA LEU A 118 -15.93 5.93 -7.94
C LEU A 118 -15.59 4.96 -6.81
N ASN A 119 -16.10 5.21 -5.60
CA ASN A 119 -15.84 4.37 -4.43
C ASN A 119 -16.35 2.93 -4.63
N THR A 120 -17.48 2.75 -5.34
CA THR A 120 -18.01 1.42 -5.68
C THR A 120 -17.11 0.60 -6.61
N THR A 121 -16.11 1.24 -7.24
CA THR A 121 -15.19 0.59 -8.17
C THR A 121 -13.92 0.06 -7.50
N ILE A 122 -13.74 0.33 -6.20
CA ILE A 122 -12.62 -0.22 -5.42
C ILE A 122 -12.84 -1.70 -5.16
N ASN A 123 -11.80 -2.49 -5.42
CA ASN A 123 -11.84 -3.93 -5.32
C ASN A 123 -10.97 -4.40 -4.15
N PRO A 124 -11.43 -5.40 -3.37
CA PRO A 124 -10.53 -6.17 -2.51
C PRO A 124 -9.39 -6.79 -3.32
N ASP A 125 -8.18 -6.72 -2.79
CA ASP A 125 -6.98 -7.30 -3.41
C ASP A 125 -6.75 -8.74 -2.92
N VAL A 126 -7.18 -9.69 -3.74
CA VAL A 126 -6.93 -11.12 -3.50
C VAL A 126 -5.53 -11.57 -3.89
N GLY A 127 -4.71 -10.70 -4.52
CA GLY A 127 -3.30 -10.98 -4.81
C GLY A 127 -2.48 -11.26 -3.55
N ALA A 128 -2.95 -10.73 -2.41
CA ALA A 128 -2.48 -11.03 -1.06
C ALA A 128 -2.47 -12.52 -0.71
N ALA A 129 -3.28 -13.36 -1.37
CA ALA A 129 -3.22 -14.81 -1.20
C ALA A 129 -1.82 -15.37 -1.51
N GLY A 130 -1.13 -14.81 -2.51
CA GLY A 130 0.25 -15.18 -2.82
C GLY A 130 1.23 -14.83 -1.71
N MET A 131 1.04 -13.67 -1.07
CA MET A 131 1.84 -13.24 0.10
C MET A 131 1.60 -14.19 1.29
N LEU A 132 0.35 -14.55 1.57
CA LEU A 132 -0.02 -15.51 2.63
C LEU A 132 0.61 -16.90 2.38
N LEU A 133 0.54 -17.40 1.14
CA LEU A 133 1.09 -18.71 0.77
C LEU A 133 2.63 -18.75 0.83
N ALA A 134 3.30 -17.63 0.62
CA ALA A 134 4.76 -17.54 0.73
C ALA A 134 5.25 -17.70 2.17
N GLY A 135 4.39 -17.55 3.18
CA GLY A 135 4.65 -17.95 4.57
C GLY A 135 5.62 -17.07 5.36
N SER A 136 6.14 -15.98 4.78
CA SER A 136 6.94 -14.97 5.48
C SER A 136 6.79 -13.64 4.75
N ASP A 137 5.96 -12.75 5.28
CA ASP A 137 5.87 -11.39 4.78
C ASP A 137 5.97 -10.43 5.95
N ASP A 138 6.92 -9.50 5.87
CA ASP A 138 7.06 -8.36 6.78
C ASP A 138 5.70 -7.65 6.98
N TYR A 139 4.83 -7.71 5.97
CA TYR A 139 3.48 -7.17 6.04
C TYR A 139 2.61 -7.83 7.12
N LEU A 140 2.60 -9.16 7.21
CA LEU A 140 1.74 -9.89 8.14
C LEU A 140 2.20 -9.69 9.59
N GLU A 141 3.50 -9.48 9.81
CA GLU A 141 4.05 -9.11 11.11
C GLU A 141 3.58 -7.72 11.52
N VAL A 142 3.66 -6.74 10.61
CA VAL A 142 3.15 -5.38 10.84
C VAL A 142 1.64 -5.40 11.11
N LEU A 143 0.88 -6.14 10.30
CA LEU A 143 -0.57 -6.28 10.50
C LEU A 143 -0.88 -6.91 11.87
N SER A 144 -0.20 -7.99 12.22
CA SER A 144 -0.37 -8.65 13.52
C SER A 144 -0.07 -7.70 14.67
N LYS A 145 0.99 -6.91 14.55
CA LYS A 145 1.34 -5.88 15.53
C LYS A 145 0.26 -4.80 15.64
N ILE A 146 -0.29 -4.32 14.53
CA ILE A 146 -1.38 -3.33 14.55
C ILE A 146 -2.60 -3.88 15.30
N TYR A 147 -3.00 -5.13 15.07
CA TYR A 147 -4.09 -5.76 15.82
C TYR A 147 -3.77 -5.86 17.32
N GLN A 148 -2.56 -6.34 17.66
CA GLN A 148 -2.14 -6.51 19.06
C GLN A 148 -2.02 -5.19 19.83
N ASP A 149 -1.50 -4.14 19.19
CA ASP A 149 -1.41 -2.79 19.77
C ASP A 149 -2.80 -2.20 20.08
N ASN A 150 -3.85 -2.72 19.43
CA ASN A 150 -5.26 -2.39 19.67
C ASN A 150 -5.98 -3.40 20.58
N GLY A 151 -5.27 -4.36 21.18
CA GLY A 151 -5.85 -5.39 22.05
C GLY A 151 -6.72 -6.41 21.31
N LEU A 152 -6.50 -6.58 20.01
CA LEU A 152 -7.27 -7.47 19.14
C LEU A 152 -6.45 -8.72 18.75
N VAL A 153 -7.16 -9.76 18.31
CA VAL A 153 -6.52 -10.97 17.79
C VAL A 153 -6.21 -10.76 16.31
N ALA A 154 -4.95 -10.99 15.93
CA ALA A 154 -4.50 -10.92 14.55
C ALA A 154 -5.32 -11.87 13.65
N PRO A 155 -5.72 -11.44 12.45
CA PRO A 155 -6.56 -12.23 11.58
C PRO A 155 -5.81 -13.46 11.05
N GLN A 156 -6.54 -14.56 10.84
CA GLN A 156 -6.03 -15.80 10.27
C GLN A 156 -6.78 -16.06 8.96
N VAL A 157 -6.33 -15.41 7.88
CA VAL A 157 -6.96 -15.53 6.56
C VAL A 157 -6.40 -16.77 5.86
N ASP A 158 -7.27 -17.74 5.55
CA ASP A 158 -6.88 -18.92 4.77
C ASP A 158 -6.91 -18.57 3.26
N PRO A 159 -5.74 -18.50 2.58
CA PRO A 159 -5.69 -18.12 1.17
C PRO A 159 -6.44 -19.09 0.24
N MET A 160 -6.75 -20.31 0.69
CA MET A 160 -7.45 -21.33 -0.10
C MET A 160 -8.98 -21.19 -0.02
N THR A 161 -9.51 -20.57 1.03
CA THR A 161 -10.95 -20.57 1.31
C THR A 161 -11.54 -19.20 1.63
N ALA A 162 -10.70 -18.19 1.90
CA ALA A 162 -11.14 -16.84 2.28
C ALA A 162 -11.98 -16.16 1.20
N ASP A 163 -13.02 -15.46 1.65
CA ASP A 163 -13.79 -14.58 0.78
C ASP A 163 -12.98 -13.34 0.43
N ARG A 164 -13.22 -12.77 -0.76
CA ARG A 164 -12.51 -11.57 -1.21
C ARG A 164 -12.63 -10.40 -0.21
N MET A 165 -13.77 -10.26 0.46
CA MET A 165 -14.00 -9.19 1.44
C MET A 165 -13.17 -9.37 2.70
N GLU A 166 -12.70 -10.58 3.00
CA GLU A 166 -11.82 -10.85 4.13
C GLU A 166 -10.44 -10.20 3.92
N TYR A 167 -9.91 -10.24 2.69
CA TYR A 167 -8.67 -9.53 2.35
C TYR A 167 -8.81 -8.01 2.53
N LEU A 168 -9.99 -7.46 2.19
CA LEU A 168 -10.26 -6.04 2.41
C LEU A 168 -10.40 -5.71 3.90
N ALA A 169 -11.26 -6.42 4.62
CA ALA A 169 -11.59 -6.11 6.00
C ALA A 169 -10.45 -6.47 6.96
N ALA A 170 -9.89 -7.67 6.85
CA ALA A 170 -8.89 -8.16 7.78
C ALA A 170 -7.48 -7.68 7.43
N LEU A 171 -7.14 -7.64 6.13
CA LEU A 171 -5.80 -7.26 5.69
C LEU A 171 -5.71 -5.82 5.21
N GLY A 172 -6.80 -5.08 5.06
CA GLY A 172 -6.76 -3.70 4.57
C GLY A 172 -6.26 -3.58 3.13
N MET A 173 -6.44 -4.62 2.31
CA MET A 173 -5.85 -4.72 0.97
C MET A 173 -6.91 -4.46 -0.10
N ALA A 174 -6.74 -3.35 -0.82
CA ALA A 174 -7.67 -2.90 -1.85
C ALA A 174 -6.92 -2.33 -3.06
N TYR A 175 -7.62 -2.19 -4.18
CA TYR A 175 -7.07 -1.54 -5.35
C TYR A 175 -8.14 -0.92 -6.26
N SER A 176 -7.71 0.06 -7.06
CA SER A 176 -8.45 0.59 -8.20
C SER A 176 -7.85 0.09 -9.52
N LYS A 177 -8.70 -0.39 -10.43
CA LYS A 177 -8.32 -0.67 -11.83
C LYS A 177 -8.24 0.58 -12.69
N GLN A 178 -8.65 1.72 -12.15
CA GLN A 178 -8.72 3.00 -12.83
C GLN A 178 -7.68 3.94 -12.24
N ASN A 179 -7.15 4.83 -13.06
CA ASN A 179 -6.36 5.95 -12.56
C ASN A 179 -7.25 6.83 -11.67
N ILE A 180 -6.64 7.47 -10.67
CA ILE A 180 -7.31 8.39 -9.74
C ILE A 180 -6.76 9.78 -10.03
N ALA A 181 -7.65 10.72 -10.33
CA ALA A 181 -7.29 12.08 -10.67
C ALA A 181 -6.63 12.81 -9.49
N ALA A 182 -5.72 13.74 -9.80
CA ALA A 182 -4.93 14.46 -8.81
C ALA A 182 -5.76 15.35 -7.87
N ASP A 183 -6.91 15.83 -8.34
CA ASP A 183 -7.85 16.66 -7.57
C ASP A 183 -8.56 15.89 -6.44
N LEU A 184 -8.48 14.56 -6.45
CA LEU A 184 -8.98 13.70 -5.37
C LEU A 184 -7.91 13.38 -4.32
N LEU A 185 -6.68 13.86 -4.50
CA LEU A 185 -5.52 13.51 -3.68
C LEU A 185 -5.15 14.65 -2.72
N GLU A 186 -4.79 14.27 -1.49
CA GLU A 186 -4.25 15.19 -0.50
C GLU A 186 -3.08 14.53 0.25
N VAL A 187 -1.98 15.27 0.45
CA VAL A 187 -0.89 14.80 1.31
C VAL A 187 -1.35 14.82 2.77
N VAL A 188 -1.29 13.67 3.44
CA VAL A 188 -1.59 13.58 4.87
C VAL A 188 -0.48 14.27 5.66
N LYS A 189 -0.86 15.23 6.52
CA LYS A 189 0.04 16.04 7.34
C LYS A 189 -0.19 15.78 8.84
N PRO A 190 0.79 16.08 9.71
CA PRO A 190 0.63 16.06 11.16
C PRO A 190 -0.48 16.95 11.70
#